data_AF-A0A812LUA9-F1
#
_entry.id   AF-A0A812LUA9-F1
#
_cell.length_a   1.000
_cell.length_b   1.000
_cell.length_c   1.000
_cell.angle_alpha   90.00
_cell.angle_beta   90.00
_cell.angle_gamma   90.00
#
_symmetry.space_group_name_H-M   'P 1'
#
loop_
_entity.id
_entity.type
_entity.pdbx_description
1 polymer ?
#
loop_
_entity_poly.entity_id
_entity_poly.type
_entity_poly.pdbx_seq_one_letter_code
_entity_poly.pdbx_strand_id
1 'polypeptide(L)'
;MPTMGLIRFLSAATDLELTDKGGADVRELVSRILAETIPQRPLPLEETATILQSLLNSGTVLPDKQLRHLLSWVAPNRPSHFSHLQLTSLRQFVLFVLAQAEETQRASLLRMPVEMQTFVSAVLCNRMPNVRPGIPEATRQFRSQVTEMVVDDPDVVLGVQLGPGGYLDLKVGNTAWLLDGPEAFLRPFTQPLDYIAQEKRRLWLLERLLCDEGTRRSVADFFPGALQWPLLGSVNRLSWQQWEQTTPAARPQLLGHVLRSPPGGPIASPSLLPIASGGQVGRQPTVAE
;
A
#
# COMPACT_ATOMS: atom_id res chain seq x y z
N MET A 1 19.85 13.57 24.81
CA MET A 1 18.60 14.23 24.39
C MET A 1 17.49 13.74 25.30
N PRO A 2 16.49 14.56 25.68
CA PRO A 2 15.30 14.08 26.38
C PRO A 2 14.57 13.02 25.54
N THR A 3 13.93 12.03 26.17
CA THR A 3 13.20 10.93 25.51
C THR A 3 12.21 11.40 24.45
N MET A 4 11.46 12.47 24.74
CA MET A 4 10.52 13.09 23.78
C MET A 4 11.21 13.68 22.56
N GLY A 5 12.42 14.23 22.74
CA GLY A 5 13.25 14.71 21.64
C GLY A 5 13.72 13.56 20.75
N LEU A 6 14.08 12.41 21.35
CA LEU A 6 14.46 11.21 20.60
C LEU A 6 13.29 10.62 19.80
N ILE A 7 12.08 10.60 20.36
CA ILE A 7 10.89 10.10 19.66
C ILE A 7 10.54 10.99 18.46
N ARG A 8 10.57 12.32 18.64
CA ARG A 8 10.32 13.28 17.54
C ARG A 8 11.39 13.17 16.47
N PHE A 9 12.66 13.05 16.86
CA PHE A 9 13.77 12.84 15.94
C PHE A 9 13.60 11.54 15.16
N LEU A 10 13.28 10.43 15.84
CA LEU A 10 13.02 9.14 15.22
C LEU A 10 11.90 9.25 14.17
N SER A 11 10.76 9.83 14.53
CA SER A 11 9.64 10.02 13.59
C SER A 11 10.08 10.80 12.35
N ALA A 12 10.67 11.98 12.55
CA ALA A 12 11.11 12.83 11.43
C ALA A 12 12.17 12.13 10.56
N ALA A 13 13.12 11.42 11.17
CA ALA A 13 14.16 10.70 10.45
C ALA A 13 13.58 9.54 9.62
N THR A 14 12.60 8.81 10.14
CA THR A 14 11.96 7.71 9.40
C THR A 14 11.02 8.20 8.31
N ASP A 15 10.33 9.32 8.53
CA ASP A 15 9.41 9.90 7.55
C ASP A 15 10.17 10.51 6.34
N LEU A 16 11.37 11.04 6.61
CA LEU A 16 12.28 11.56 5.59
C LEU A 16 13.28 10.52 5.07
N GLU A 17 13.15 9.26 5.47
CA GLU A 17 14.04 8.15 5.08
C GLU A 17 15.55 8.46 5.30
N LEU A 18 15.87 9.19 6.37
CA LEU A 18 17.24 9.58 6.74
C LEU A 18 17.99 8.51 7.53
N THR A 19 17.32 7.40 7.88
CA THR A 19 17.89 6.30 8.65
C THR A 19 18.53 5.27 7.73
N ASP A 20 19.59 4.59 8.21
CA ASP A 20 20.20 3.49 7.46
C ASP A 20 19.18 2.42 7.03
N LYS A 21 19.36 1.87 5.82
CA LYS A 21 18.51 0.82 5.25
C LYS A 21 18.55 -0.47 6.06
N GLY A 22 19.62 -0.71 6.81
CA GLY A 22 19.76 -1.85 7.72
C GLY A 22 18.99 -1.69 9.03
N GLY A 23 18.40 -0.52 9.32
CA GLY A 23 17.63 -0.26 10.53
C GLY A 23 18.46 -0.23 11.82
N ALA A 24 19.80 -0.17 11.73
CA ALA A 24 20.68 -0.14 12.88
C ALA A 24 20.43 1.11 13.74
N ASP A 25 20.36 2.28 13.08
CA ASP A 25 20.10 3.56 13.75
C ASP A 25 18.75 3.55 14.48
N VAL A 26 17.71 3.00 13.83
CA VAL A 26 16.37 2.90 14.41
C VAL A 26 16.38 2.00 15.64
N ARG A 27 17.03 0.83 15.57
CA ARG A 27 17.17 -0.08 16.71
C ARG A 27 17.93 0.57 17.86
N GLU A 28 19.00 1.31 17.56
CA GLU A 28 19.77 2.03 18.58
C GLU A 28 18.93 3.12 19.26
N LEU A 29 18.25 3.96 18.47
CA LEU A 29 17.38 5.02 18.98
C LEU A 29 16.27 4.46 19.86
N VAL A 30 15.58 3.41 19.41
CA VAL A 30 14.55 2.75 20.21
C VAL A 30 15.16 2.10 21.45
N SER A 31 16.33 1.47 21.36
CA SER A 31 17.00 0.92 22.54
C SER A 31 17.33 1.99 23.58
N ARG A 32 17.72 3.20 23.16
CA ARG A 32 17.95 4.33 24.07
C ARG A 32 16.65 4.80 24.70
N ILE A 33 15.57 4.95 23.92
CA ILE A 33 14.23 5.29 24.43
C ILE A 33 13.78 4.26 25.48
N LEU A 34 13.91 2.96 25.17
CA LEU A 34 13.53 1.86 26.06
C LEU A 34 14.44 1.73 27.30
N ALA A 35 15.68 2.22 27.25
CA ALA A 35 16.59 2.22 28.40
C ALA A 35 16.32 3.39 29.35
N GLU A 36 15.93 4.55 28.80
CA GLU A 36 15.52 5.73 29.59
C GLU A 36 14.14 5.52 30.25
N THR A 37 13.34 4.61 29.72
CA THR A 37 12.00 4.28 30.22
C THR A 37 12.04 2.94 30.97
N ILE A 38 11.82 3.00 32.28
CA ILE A 38 11.72 1.78 33.10
C ILE A 38 10.37 1.11 32.78
N PRO A 39 10.26 -0.23 32.72
CA PRO A 39 8.99 -0.93 32.48
C PRO A 39 7.81 -0.48 33.37
N GLN A 40 8.11 0.08 34.55
CA GLN A 40 7.12 0.59 35.50
C GLN A 40 6.55 1.97 35.14
N ARG A 41 7.16 2.70 34.19
CA ARG A 41 6.68 3.99 33.70
C ARG A 41 6.47 3.90 32.19
N PRO A 42 5.35 3.29 31.73
CA PRO A 42 5.05 3.20 30.31
C PRO A 42 5.00 4.60 29.71
N LEU A 43 5.46 4.72 28.46
CA LEU A 43 5.23 5.92 27.68
C LEU A 43 3.72 6.13 27.49
N PRO A 44 3.25 7.37 27.36
CA PRO A 44 1.86 7.59 26.96
C PRO A 44 1.60 6.94 25.59
N LEU A 45 0.33 6.62 25.35
CA LEU A 45 -0.07 5.81 24.19
C LEU A 45 0.22 6.50 22.86
N GLU A 46 0.21 7.83 22.83
CA GLU A 46 0.51 8.64 21.64
C GLU A 46 1.97 8.48 21.20
N GLU A 47 2.89 8.54 22.16
CA GLU A 47 4.32 8.32 21.95
C GLU A 47 4.60 6.89 21.52
N THR A 48 3.92 5.93 22.13
CA THR A 48 4.05 4.52 21.76
C THR A 48 3.57 4.29 20.32
N ALA A 49 2.43 4.86 19.94
CA ALA A 49 1.92 4.78 18.56
C ALA A 49 2.89 5.46 17.57
N THR A 50 3.50 6.58 17.94
CA THR A 50 4.53 7.24 17.13
C THR A 50 5.72 6.33 16.90
N ILE A 51 6.25 5.68 17.95
CA ILE A 51 7.36 4.72 17.83
C ILE A 51 6.98 3.56 16.90
N LEU A 52 5.79 2.98 17.07
CA LEU A 52 5.29 1.88 16.23
C LEU A 52 5.19 2.30 14.76
N GLN A 53 4.72 3.51 14.50
CA GLN A 53 4.66 4.07 13.15
C GLN A 53 6.05 4.29 12.55
N SER A 54 7.01 4.79 13.33
CA SER A 54 8.40 4.97 12.87
C SER A 54 9.08 3.63 12.57
N LEU A 55 8.83 2.60 13.39
CA LEU A 55 9.30 1.24 13.14
C LEU A 55 8.71 0.67 11.85
N LEU A 56 7.40 0.85 11.64
CA LEU A 56 6.74 0.47 10.41
C LEU A 56 7.33 1.20 9.20
N ASN A 57 7.44 2.53 9.25
CA ASN A 57 7.94 3.38 8.16
C ASN A 57 9.38 2.99 7.78
N SER A 58 10.26 2.81 8.77
CA SER A 58 11.63 2.34 8.53
C SER A 58 11.70 0.89 8.04
N GLY A 59 10.67 0.08 8.26
CA GLY A 59 10.70 -1.35 7.98
C GLY A 59 11.54 -2.14 8.98
N THR A 60 11.64 -1.64 10.23
CA THR A 60 12.46 -2.25 11.27
C THR A 60 11.61 -3.12 12.19
N VAL A 61 11.96 -4.40 12.31
CA VAL A 61 11.46 -5.26 13.39
C VAL A 61 12.44 -5.24 14.57
N LEU A 62 11.91 -4.99 15.76
CA LEU A 62 12.70 -5.00 16.99
C LEU A 62 13.05 -6.43 17.40
N PRO A 63 14.24 -6.65 18.00
CA PRO A 63 14.54 -7.91 18.68
C PRO A 63 13.49 -8.27 19.74
N ASP A 64 13.24 -9.56 19.95
CA ASP A 64 12.17 -10.09 20.82
C ASP A 64 12.08 -9.41 22.19
N LYS A 65 13.21 -9.17 22.86
CA LYS A 65 13.24 -8.51 24.18
C LYS A 65 12.70 -7.07 24.11
N GLN A 66 13.07 -6.32 23.09
CA GLN A 66 12.65 -4.93 22.90
C GLN A 66 11.19 -4.87 22.43
N LEU A 67 10.81 -5.75 21.49
CA LEU A 67 9.43 -5.87 21.04
C LEU A 67 8.49 -6.21 22.20
N ARG A 68 8.88 -7.16 23.05
CA ARG A 68 8.13 -7.54 24.25
C ARG A 68 8.00 -6.37 25.22
N HIS A 69 9.07 -5.61 25.44
CA HIS A 69 9.03 -4.43 26.30
C HIS A 69 8.03 -3.39 25.75
N LEU A 70 8.12 -3.07 24.46
CA LEU A 70 7.21 -2.12 23.81
C LEU A 70 5.74 -2.58 23.89
N LEU A 71 5.47 -3.84 23.59
CA LEU A 71 4.11 -4.40 23.66
C LEU A 71 3.58 -4.48 25.10
N SER A 72 4.44 -4.64 26.10
CA SER A 72 4.03 -4.66 27.51
C SER A 72 3.45 -3.33 28.00
N TRP A 73 3.75 -2.21 27.34
CA TRP A 73 3.16 -0.91 27.67
C TRP A 73 1.73 -0.76 27.15
N VAL A 74 1.40 -1.45 26.06
CA VAL A 74 0.07 -1.36 25.43
C VAL A 74 -0.85 -2.50 25.83
N ALA A 75 -0.31 -3.70 26.06
CA ALA A 75 -1.08 -4.91 26.34
C ALA A 75 -2.03 -4.85 27.56
N PRO A 76 -1.73 -4.13 28.65
CA PRO A 76 -2.66 -3.97 29.78
C PRO A 76 -3.93 -3.20 29.43
N ASN A 77 -3.92 -2.43 28.33
CA ASN A 77 -5.05 -1.62 27.91
C ASN A 77 -6.01 -2.44 27.06
N ARG A 78 -7.31 -2.23 27.24
CA ARG A 78 -8.31 -2.80 26.33
C ARG A 78 -8.21 -2.09 24.98
N PRO A 79 -8.36 -2.81 23.84
CA PRO A 79 -8.39 -2.19 22.51
C PRO A 79 -9.40 -1.03 22.35
N SER A 80 -10.46 -1.01 23.16
CA SER A 80 -11.46 0.07 23.21
C SER A 80 -10.97 1.38 23.84
N HIS A 81 -9.83 1.39 24.54
CA HIS A 81 -9.26 2.59 25.15
C HIS A 81 -8.30 3.35 24.21
N PHE A 82 -7.93 2.74 23.09
CA PHE A 82 -7.05 3.37 22.12
C PHE A 82 -7.85 4.35 21.26
N SER A 83 -7.23 5.48 20.94
CA SER A 83 -7.75 6.33 19.87
C SER A 83 -7.71 5.57 18.55
N HIS A 84 -8.52 6.02 17.59
CA HIS A 84 -8.64 5.37 16.29
C HIS A 84 -7.28 5.32 15.55
N LEU A 85 -6.47 6.38 15.70
CA LEU A 85 -5.10 6.46 15.16
C LEU A 85 -4.14 5.47 15.84
N GLN A 86 -4.13 5.44 17.17
CA GLN A 86 -3.26 4.52 17.92
C GLN A 86 -3.56 3.06 17.57
N LEU A 87 -4.85 2.70 17.47
CA LEU A 87 -5.25 1.36 17.10
C LEU A 87 -4.84 1.02 15.66
N THR A 88 -4.95 1.98 14.74
CA THR A 88 -4.54 1.80 13.34
C THR A 88 -3.03 1.54 13.24
N SER A 89 -2.19 2.35 13.91
CA SER A 89 -0.73 2.15 13.92
C SER A 89 -0.34 0.81 14.55
N LEU A 90 -0.99 0.42 15.65
CA LEU A 90 -0.72 -0.87 16.29
C LEU A 90 -1.09 -2.05 15.40
N ARG A 91 -2.26 -2.02 14.74
CA ARG A 91 -2.68 -3.05 13.78
C ARG A 91 -1.69 -3.17 12.61
N GLN A 92 -1.33 -2.04 12.01
CA GLN A 92 -0.41 -2.03 10.87
C GLN A 92 0.96 -2.56 11.26
N PHE A 93 1.49 -2.16 12.43
CA PHE A 93 2.77 -2.66 12.91
C PHE A 93 2.73 -4.16 13.23
N VAL A 94 1.69 -4.66 13.90
CA VAL A 94 1.51 -6.09 14.16
C VAL A 94 1.47 -6.88 12.85
N LEU A 95 0.66 -6.43 11.88
CA LEU A 95 0.59 -7.08 10.58
C LEU A 95 1.94 -7.06 9.86
N PHE A 96 2.68 -5.96 9.96
CA PHE A 96 4.03 -5.85 9.43
C PHE A 96 4.99 -6.87 10.03
N VAL A 97 4.94 -7.11 11.35
CA VAL A 97 5.76 -8.15 12.00
C VAL A 97 5.34 -9.55 11.53
N LEU A 98 4.05 -9.82 11.43
CA LEU A 98 3.52 -11.12 10.94
C LEU A 98 3.81 -11.36 9.45
N ALA A 99 3.98 -10.29 8.67
CA ALA A 99 4.22 -10.34 7.23
C ALA A 99 5.70 -10.44 6.83
N GLN A 100 6.62 -10.45 7.80
CA GLN A 100 8.05 -10.61 7.52
C GLN A 100 8.35 -11.90 6.76
N ALA A 101 9.33 -11.81 5.86
CA ALA A 101 9.81 -12.97 5.09
C ALA A 101 10.59 -13.95 5.98
N GLU A 102 11.39 -13.42 6.92
CA GLU A 102 12.17 -14.21 7.86
C GLU A 102 11.27 -14.81 8.95
N GLU A 103 11.29 -16.14 9.07
CA GLU A 103 10.51 -16.85 10.07
C GLU A 103 10.87 -16.44 11.50
N THR A 104 12.15 -16.12 11.77
CA THR A 104 12.62 -15.65 13.07
C THR A 104 11.91 -14.38 13.53
N GLN A 105 11.73 -13.42 12.62
CA GLN A 105 11.06 -12.14 12.88
C GLN A 105 9.55 -12.31 12.99
N ARG A 106 8.96 -13.15 12.14
CA ARG A 106 7.54 -13.47 12.18
C ARG A 106 7.15 -14.20 13.46
N ALA A 107 7.99 -15.15 13.88
CA ALA A 107 7.81 -15.94 15.09
C ALA A 107 7.98 -15.11 16.38
N SER A 108 8.53 -13.90 16.32
CA SER A 108 8.67 -13.02 17.49
C SER A 108 7.34 -12.86 18.23
N LEU A 109 6.21 -12.69 17.53
CA LEU A 109 4.88 -12.59 18.15
C LEU A 109 4.36 -13.94 18.67
N LEU A 110 4.61 -15.03 17.95
CA LEU A 110 4.22 -16.39 18.36
C LEU A 110 4.98 -16.86 19.62
N ARG A 111 6.17 -16.33 19.88
CA ARG A 111 7.01 -16.62 21.05
C ARG A 111 6.70 -15.72 22.26
N MET A 112 5.72 -14.83 22.16
CA MET A 112 5.31 -13.98 23.29
C MET A 112 4.45 -14.77 24.29
N PRO A 113 4.33 -14.30 25.54
CA PRO A 113 3.34 -14.83 26.49
C PRO A 113 1.93 -14.83 25.90
N VAL A 114 1.09 -15.79 26.31
CA VAL A 114 -0.26 -16.00 25.77
C VAL A 114 -1.13 -14.75 25.92
N GLU A 115 -0.95 -13.99 26.99
CA GLU A 115 -1.66 -12.74 27.24
C GLU A 115 -1.37 -11.69 26.16
N MET A 116 -0.10 -11.58 25.73
CA MET A 116 0.29 -10.69 24.65
C MET A 116 -0.23 -11.17 23.30
N GLN A 117 -0.22 -12.48 23.04
CA GLN A 117 -0.79 -13.05 21.83
C GLN A 117 -2.31 -12.80 21.75
N THR A 118 -3.00 -12.95 22.88
CA THR A 118 -4.44 -12.66 23.01
C THR A 118 -4.71 -11.18 22.77
N PHE A 119 -3.88 -10.29 23.33
CA PHE A 119 -3.96 -8.86 23.07
C PHE A 119 -3.77 -8.52 21.58
N VAL A 120 -2.76 -9.10 20.93
CA VAL A 120 -2.51 -8.93 19.49
C VAL A 120 -3.72 -9.37 18.67
N SER A 121 -4.28 -10.54 18.96
CA SER A 121 -5.49 -11.03 18.29
C SER A 121 -6.69 -10.10 18.54
N ALA A 122 -6.86 -9.60 19.78
CA ALA A 122 -7.93 -8.66 20.12
C ALA A 122 -7.81 -7.31 19.39
N VAL A 123 -6.58 -6.84 19.14
CA VAL A 123 -6.31 -5.61 18.36
C VAL A 123 -6.68 -5.81 16.89
N LEU A 124 -6.27 -6.94 16.28
CA LEU A 124 -6.58 -7.24 14.87
C LEU A 124 -8.08 -7.51 14.66
N CYS A 125 -8.73 -8.20 15.60
CA CYS A 125 -10.16 -8.52 15.55
C CYS A 125 -11.08 -7.38 16.02
N ASN A 126 -10.53 -6.27 16.52
CA ASN A 126 -11.34 -5.14 16.96
C ASN A 126 -12.16 -4.60 15.77
N ARG A 127 -13.43 -4.25 16.01
CA ARG A 127 -14.37 -3.84 14.94
C ARG A 127 -14.30 -2.37 14.55
N MET A 128 -13.56 -1.53 15.29
CA MET A 128 -13.35 -0.16 14.88
C MET A 128 -12.69 -0.18 13.49
N PRO A 129 -13.16 0.61 12.51
CA PRO A 129 -12.56 0.64 11.18
C PRO A 129 -11.08 1.06 11.26
N ASN A 130 -10.34 1.08 10.17
CA ASN A 130 -9.05 1.78 10.16
C ASN A 130 -9.30 3.27 9.86
N VAL A 131 -8.58 4.17 10.54
CA VAL A 131 -8.64 5.60 10.19
C VAL A 131 -8.02 5.75 8.81
N ARG A 132 -8.72 6.41 7.90
CA ARG A 132 -8.05 7.04 6.77
C ARG A 132 -7.83 8.50 7.14
N PRO A 133 -6.62 9.04 7.00
CA PRO A 133 -6.45 10.49 6.95
C PRO A 133 -7.45 11.06 5.91
N GLY A 134 -7.98 12.25 6.16
CA GLY A 134 -8.88 12.90 5.20
C GLY A 134 -8.21 12.93 3.82
N ILE A 135 -8.83 12.26 2.85
CA ILE A 135 -8.28 12.17 1.49
C ILE A 135 -8.34 13.58 0.88
N PRO A 136 -7.19 14.16 0.46
CA PRO A 136 -7.17 15.45 -0.20
C PRO A 136 -8.07 15.48 -1.43
N GLU A 137 -8.60 16.66 -1.76
CA GLU A 137 -9.54 16.80 -2.88
C GLU A 137 -8.93 16.33 -4.22
N ALA A 138 -7.65 16.61 -4.46
CA ALA A 138 -6.95 16.15 -5.66
C ALA A 138 -6.97 14.63 -5.81
N THR A 139 -6.72 13.89 -4.73
CA THR A 139 -6.77 12.42 -4.71
C THR A 139 -8.16 11.90 -4.89
N ARG A 140 -9.15 12.57 -4.28
CA ARG A 140 -10.55 12.22 -4.44
C ARG A 140 -10.99 12.37 -5.90
N GLN A 141 -10.65 13.50 -6.52
CA GLN A 141 -10.96 13.76 -7.93
C GLN A 141 -10.28 12.74 -8.84
N PHE A 142 -8.99 12.46 -8.62
CA PHE A 142 -8.25 11.43 -9.34
C PHE A 142 -8.93 10.06 -9.24
N ARG A 143 -9.26 9.62 -8.01
CA ARG A 143 -9.94 8.33 -7.79
C ARG A 143 -11.33 8.29 -8.42
N SER A 144 -12.07 9.40 -8.41
CA SER A 144 -13.37 9.51 -9.09
C SER A 144 -13.22 9.30 -10.59
N GLN A 145 -12.26 9.97 -11.24
CA GLN A 145 -12.01 9.84 -12.67
C GLN A 145 -11.63 8.40 -13.07
N VAL A 146 -10.78 7.74 -12.27
CA VAL A 146 -10.43 6.34 -12.51
C VAL A 146 -11.66 5.44 -12.34
N THR A 147 -12.45 5.68 -11.29
CA THR A 147 -13.65 4.89 -10.98
C THR A 147 -14.71 5.03 -12.06
N GLU A 148 -14.99 6.25 -12.53
CA GLU A 148 -15.94 6.54 -13.61
C GLU A 148 -15.55 5.82 -14.91
N MET A 149 -14.26 5.65 -15.19
CA MET A 149 -13.77 4.95 -16.38
C MET A 149 -14.04 3.43 -16.33
N VAL A 150 -14.14 2.84 -15.14
CA VAL A 150 -14.20 1.38 -14.94
C VAL A 150 -15.47 0.88 -14.26
N VAL A 151 -16.40 1.78 -13.93
CA VAL A 151 -17.61 1.46 -13.14
C VAL A 151 -18.51 0.41 -13.81
N ASP A 152 -18.55 0.42 -15.14
CA ASP A 152 -19.38 -0.50 -15.94
C ASP A 152 -18.64 -1.81 -16.29
N ASP A 153 -17.40 -1.98 -15.85
CA ASP A 153 -16.62 -3.18 -16.14
C ASP A 153 -16.91 -4.27 -15.08
N PRO A 154 -17.51 -5.41 -15.47
CA PRO A 154 -17.88 -6.48 -14.53
C PRO A 154 -16.67 -7.18 -13.89
N ASP A 155 -15.47 -7.05 -14.46
CA ASP A 155 -14.24 -7.65 -13.93
C ASP A 155 -13.57 -6.78 -12.86
N VAL A 156 -14.17 -5.63 -12.54
CA VAL A 156 -13.65 -4.63 -11.60
C VAL A 156 -14.42 -4.61 -10.29
N VAL A 157 -13.68 -4.71 -9.18
CA VAL A 157 -14.21 -4.55 -7.83
C VAL A 157 -13.61 -3.31 -7.19
N LEU A 158 -14.48 -2.35 -6.84
CA LEU A 158 -14.09 -1.09 -6.22
C LEU A 158 -14.03 -1.20 -4.69
N GLY A 159 -13.05 -0.53 -4.08
CA GLY A 159 -13.03 -0.27 -2.64
C GLY A 159 -12.94 -1.51 -1.74
N VAL A 160 -12.08 -2.49 -2.09
CA VAL A 160 -11.93 -3.74 -1.33
C VAL A 160 -11.41 -3.47 0.09
N GLN A 161 -12.17 -3.88 1.09
CA GLN A 161 -11.82 -3.76 2.51
C GLN A 161 -11.17 -5.05 3.01
N LEU A 162 -10.01 -4.94 3.68
CA LEU A 162 -9.25 -6.07 4.21
C LEU A 162 -9.27 -6.10 5.75
N GLY A 163 -10.23 -5.43 6.38
CA GLY A 163 -10.28 -5.28 7.84
C GLY A 163 -9.00 -4.60 8.36
N PRO A 164 -8.23 -5.22 9.27
CA PRO A 164 -7.00 -4.63 9.80
C PRO A 164 -5.91 -4.46 8.72
N GLY A 165 -5.95 -5.25 7.63
CA GLY A 165 -5.04 -5.15 6.49
C GLY A 165 -5.17 -3.86 5.66
N GLY A 166 -6.19 -3.05 5.96
CA GLY A 166 -6.41 -1.78 5.29
C GLY A 166 -7.35 -1.93 4.10
N TYR A 167 -7.02 -1.26 3.00
CA TYR A 167 -7.90 -1.16 1.84
C TYR A 167 -7.14 -1.10 0.52
N LEU A 168 -7.79 -1.61 -0.51
CA LEU A 168 -7.40 -1.48 -1.91
C LEU A 168 -8.40 -0.54 -2.60
N ASP A 169 -7.91 0.25 -3.55
CA ASP A 169 -8.78 1.18 -4.28
C ASP A 169 -9.59 0.42 -5.33
N LEU A 170 -8.97 -0.52 -6.04
CA LEU A 170 -9.64 -1.40 -7.00
C LEU A 170 -8.96 -2.77 -7.09
N LYS A 171 -9.70 -3.74 -7.59
CA LYS A 171 -9.22 -5.05 -8.02
C LYS A 171 -9.74 -5.32 -9.43
N VAL A 172 -8.84 -5.69 -10.34
CA VAL A 172 -9.11 -6.04 -11.74
C VAL A 172 -8.62 -7.46 -11.94
N GLY A 173 -9.54 -8.41 -12.15
CA GLY A 173 -9.17 -9.83 -12.27
C GLY A 173 -8.31 -10.32 -11.10
N ASN A 174 -7.05 -10.64 -11.35
CA ASN A 174 -6.09 -11.13 -10.34
C ASN A 174 -5.09 -10.06 -9.85
N THR A 175 -5.34 -8.79 -10.14
CA THR A 175 -4.44 -7.68 -9.80
C THR A 175 -5.18 -6.66 -8.94
N ALA A 176 -4.57 -6.22 -7.85
CA ALA A 176 -5.07 -5.06 -7.10
C ALA A 176 -4.33 -3.80 -7.52
N TRP A 177 -5.01 -2.66 -7.42
CA TRP A 177 -4.37 -1.37 -7.63
C TRP A 177 -4.58 -0.41 -6.47
N LEU A 178 -3.51 0.32 -6.19
CA LEU A 178 -3.49 1.48 -5.31
C LEU A 178 -3.51 2.74 -6.18
N LEU A 179 -4.45 3.64 -5.88
CA LEU A 179 -4.60 4.91 -6.58
C LEU A 179 -3.96 6.02 -5.75
N ASP A 180 -2.73 6.35 -6.10
CA ASP A 180 -1.87 7.23 -5.33
C ASP A 180 -2.02 8.70 -5.76
N GLY A 181 -2.56 9.50 -4.86
CA GLY A 181 -2.65 10.95 -5.02
C GLY A 181 -1.33 11.68 -4.80
N PRO A 182 -1.30 13.00 -4.99
CA PRO A 182 -0.09 13.83 -4.86
C PRO A 182 0.57 13.79 -3.47
N GLU A 183 -0.16 13.48 -2.41
CA GLU A 183 0.27 13.32 -1.02
C GLU A 183 1.03 12.02 -0.76
N ALA A 184 0.93 11.03 -1.66
CA ALA A 184 1.70 9.80 -1.57
C ALA A 184 3.20 10.02 -1.83
N PHE A 185 3.57 11.21 -2.30
CA PHE A 185 4.91 11.56 -2.73
C PHE A 185 5.59 12.55 -1.79
N LEU A 186 6.84 12.27 -1.45
CA LEU A 186 7.72 13.20 -0.77
C LEU A 186 8.14 14.31 -1.75
N ARG A 187 8.18 15.56 -1.28
CA ARG A 187 8.58 16.72 -2.10
C ARG A 187 9.74 17.53 -1.49
N PRO A 188 10.93 16.97 -1.22
CA PRO A 188 12.07 17.78 -0.84
C PRO A 188 12.78 18.21 -2.12
N PHE A 189 12.34 19.35 -2.68
CA PHE A 189 13.14 20.21 -3.55
C PHE A 189 13.61 19.71 -4.92
N THR A 190 13.24 18.54 -5.46
CA THR A 190 13.48 18.20 -6.90
C THR A 190 12.74 16.93 -7.37
N GLN A 191 12.63 16.77 -8.71
CA GLN A 191 12.26 15.51 -9.37
C GLN A 191 13.45 14.53 -9.37
N PRO A 192 13.21 13.20 -9.43
CA PRO A 192 11.91 12.53 -9.52
C PRO A 192 11.14 12.52 -8.20
N LEU A 193 9.80 12.50 -8.28
CA LEU A 193 8.95 12.26 -7.11
C LEU A 193 9.22 10.86 -6.57
N ASP A 194 9.47 10.76 -5.27
CA ASP A 194 9.59 9.48 -4.57
C ASP A 194 8.40 9.30 -3.62
N TYR A 195 8.00 8.07 -3.38
CA TYR A 195 6.94 7.75 -2.43
C TYR A 195 7.40 8.00 -1.00
N ILE A 196 6.50 8.52 -0.16
CA ILE A 196 6.78 8.60 1.28
C ILE A 196 6.94 7.19 1.88
N ALA A 197 7.72 7.08 2.96
CA ALA A 197 8.00 5.81 3.63
C ALA A 197 6.71 5.03 3.97
N GLN A 198 5.68 5.73 4.45
CA GLN A 198 4.39 5.12 4.78
C GLN A 198 3.74 4.42 3.58
N GLU A 199 3.77 5.04 2.39
CA GLU A 199 3.19 4.45 1.18
C GLU A 199 4.04 3.28 0.69
N LYS A 200 5.37 3.40 0.65
CA LYS A 200 6.26 2.26 0.32
C LYS A 200 5.94 1.04 1.19
N ARG A 201 5.72 1.26 2.49
CA ARG A 201 5.37 0.19 3.44
C ARG A 201 3.95 -0.34 3.27
N ARG A 202 2.99 0.52 2.93
CA ARG A 202 1.63 0.09 2.58
C ARG A 202 1.64 -0.87 1.39
N LEU A 203 2.36 -0.56 0.31
CA LEU A 203 2.46 -1.47 -0.84
C LEU A 203 3.12 -2.78 -0.44
N TRP A 204 4.29 -2.71 0.21
CA TRP A 204 5.01 -3.89 0.66
C TRP A 204 4.11 -4.80 1.50
N LEU A 205 3.38 -4.22 2.48
CA LEU A 205 2.49 -5.00 3.33
C LEU A 205 1.37 -5.67 2.52
N LEU A 206 0.73 -4.93 1.62
CA LEU A 206 -0.35 -5.48 0.80
C LEU A 206 0.15 -6.57 -0.16
N GLU A 207 1.33 -6.41 -0.75
CA GLU A 207 1.95 -7.47 -1.57
C GLU A 207 2.19 -8.73 -0.74
N ARG A 208 2.76 -8.61 0.45
CA ARG A 208 2.96 -9.75 1.36
C ARG A 208 1.63 -10.39 1.77
N LEU A 209 0.62 -9.58 2.11
CA LEU A 209 -0.67 -10.06 2.58
C LEU A 209 -1.55 -10.66 1.48
N LEU A 210 -1.41 -10.24 0.22
CA LEU A 210 -2.32 -10.66 -0.86
C LEU A 210 -1.67 -11.59 -1.88
N CYS A 211 -0.34 -11.57 -2.00
CA CYS A 211 0.38 -12.40 -2.97
C CYS A 211 1.13 -13.58 -2.32
N ASP A 212 1.33 -13.58 -0.99
CA ASP A 212 2.01 -14.67 -0.28
C ASP A 212 1.04 -15.44 0.65
N GLU A 213 0.72 -16.66 0.27
CA GLU A 213 -0.15 -17.55 1.05
C GLU A 213 0.44 -17.92 2.41
N GLY A 214 1.76 -18.11 2.51
CA GLY A 214 2.42 -18.43 3.77
C GLY A 214 2.30 -17.28 4.77
N THR A 215 2.42 -16.04 4.29
CA THR A 215 2.15 -14.84 5.09
C THR A 215 0.71 -14.79 5.57
N ARG A 216 -0.28 -15.02 4.70
CA ARG A 216 -1.70 -15.03 5.09
C ARG A 216 -2.01 -16.06 6.17
N ARG A 217 -1.43 -17.26 6.07
CA ARG A 217 -1.60 -18.30 7.10
C ARG A 217 -1.05 -17.85 8.44
N SER A 218 0.13 -17.25 8.48
CA SER A 218 0.70 -16.73 9.74
C SER A 218 -0.12 -15.59 10.33
N VAL A 219 -0.74 -14.74 9.50
CA VAL A 219 -1.66 -13.71 9.98
C VAL A 219 -2.97 -14.33 10.49
N ALA A 220 -3.43 -15.41 9.84
CA ALA A 220 -4.65 -16.12 10.22
C ALA A 220 -4.60 -16.73 11.63
N ASP A 221 -3.41 -17.04 12.14
CA ASP A 221 -3.21 -17.49 13.53
C ASP A 221 -3.70 -16.45 14.56
N PHE A 222 -3.66 -15.15 14.20
CA PHE A 222 -4.13 -14.06 15.06
C PHE A 222 -5.43 -13.42 14.56
N PHE A 223 -5.69 -13.45 13.25
CA PHE A 223 -6.87 -12.89 12.61
C PHE A 223 -7.41 -13.85 11.54
N PRO A 224 -8.31 -14.79 11.90
CA PRO A 224 -8.80 -15.83 10.98
C PRO A 224 -9.45 -15.29 9.69
N GLY A 225 -9.97 -14.05 9.72
CA GLY A 225 -10.51 -13.37 8.56
C GLY A 225 -9.49 -13.16 7.42
N ALA A 226 -8.19 -13.25 7.69
CA ALA A 226 -7.14 -13.15 6.67
C ALA A 226 -7.23 -14.25 5.60
N LEU A 227 -7.79 -15.42 5.94
CA LEU A 227 -8.00 -16.51 4.98
C LEU A 227 -9.02 -16.17 3.90
N GLN A 228 -9.90 -15.18 4.16
CA GLN A 228 -10.91 -14.71 3.21
C GLN A 228 -10.37 -13.62 2.28
N TRP A 229 -9.18 -13.08 2.54
CA TRP A 229 -8.57 -12.09 1.65
C TRP A 229 -8.25 -12.72 0.29
N PRO A 230 -8.47 -11.98 -0.82
CA PRO A 230 -8.19 -12.51 -2.15
C PRO A 230 -6.71 -12.85 -2.28
N LEU A 231 -6.41 -14.00 -2.90
CA LEU A 231 -5.06 -14.28 -3.39
C LEU A 231 -4.92 -13.61 -4.75
N LEU A 232 -3.91 -12.75 -4.89
CA LEU A 232 -3.66 -11.96 -6.08
C LEU A 232 -2.31 -12.33 -6.70
N GLY A 233 -2.17 -12.07 -8.00
CA GLY A 233 -0.91 -12.22 -8.73
C GLY A 233 0.02 -11.04 -8.49
N SER A 234 -0.52 -9.83 -8.36
CA SER A 234 0.25 -8.64 -8.03
C SER A 234 -0.60 -7.54 -7.38
N VAL A 235 0.10 -6.61 -6.72
CA VAL A 235 -0.45 -5.33 -6.28
C VAL A 235 0.32 -4.25 -7.03
N ASN A 236 -0.40 -3.47 -7.84
CA ASN A 236 0.18 -2.43 -8.67
C ASN A 236 -0.17 -1.04 -8.11
N ARG A 237 0.56 -0.03 -8.57
CA ARG A 237 0.28 1.38 -8.28
C ARG A 237 -0.04 2.10 -9.57
N LEU A 238 -1.01 3.00 -9.51
CA LEU A 238 -1.25 4.01 -10.53
C LEU A 238 -1.16 5.37 -9.86
N SER A 239 -0.18 6.17 -10.26
CA SER A 239 -0.02 7.51 -9.71
C SER A 239 -0.89 8.54 -10.42
N TRP A 240 -1.33 9.54 -9.67
CA TRP A 240 -1.97 10.73 -10.21
C TRP A 240 -1.13 11.38 -11.32
N GLN A 241 0.20 11.43 -11.16
CA GLN A 241 1.08 12.02 -12.18
C GLN A 241 1.06 11.22 -13.49
N GLN A 242 1.13 9.89 -13.43
CA GLN A 242 1.03 9.03 -14.60
C GLN A 242 -0.32 9.23 -15.31
N TRP A 243 -1.39 9.36 -14.53
CA TRP A 243 -2.73 9.60 -15.05
C TRP A 243 -2.89 10.93 -15.79
N GLU A 244 -2.36 12.03 -15.22
CA GLU A 244 -2.39 13.36 -15.84
C GLU A 244 -1.52 13.44 -17.10
N GLN A 245 -0.39 12.74 -17.11
CA GLN A 245 0.51 12.71 -18.28
C GLN A 245 -0.01 11.82 -19.41
N THR A 246 -1.01 10.98 -19.15
CA THR A 246 -1.56 10.05 -20.14
C THR A 246 -2.82 10.63 -20.78
N THR A 247 -2.86 10.62 -22.11
CA THR A 247 -4.04 11.07 -22.86
C THR A 247 -5.29 10.25 -22.50
N PRO A 248 -6.50 10.85 -22.51
CA PRO A 248 -7.72 10.13 -22.13
C PRO A 248 -7.94 8.79 -22.84
N ALA A 249 -7.60 8.71 -24.13
CA ALA A 249 -7.75 7.49 -24.93
C ALA A 249 -6.80 6.35 -24.51
N ALA A 250 -5.64 6.67 -23.92
CA ALA A 250 -4.63 5.69 -23.51
C ALA A 250 -4.76 5.28 -22.04
N ARG A 251 -5.53 6.01 -21.22
CA ARG A 251 -5.73 5.73 -19.78
C ARG A 251 -6.19 4.30 -19.45
N PRO A 252 -7.06 3.64 -20.23
CA PRO A 252 -7.44 2.25 -19.96
C PRO A 252 -6.25 1.30 -19.94
N GLN A 253 -5.25 1.55 -20.79
CA GLN A 253 -4.04 0.71 -20.90
C GLN A 253 -3.20 0.77 -19.62
N LEU A 254 -3.31 1.85 -18.83
CA LEU A 254 -2.61 1.99 -17.55
C LEU A 254 -3.05 0.94 -16.52
N LEU A 255 -4.30 0.46 -16.63
CA LEU A 255 -4.85 -0.58 -15.75
C LEU A 255 -4.72 -1.98 -16.34
N GLY A 256 -4.04 -2.13 -17.49
CA GLY A 256 -4.02 -3.38 -18.25
C GLY A 256 -5.37 -3.71 -18.91
N HIS A 257 -6.31 -2.76 -18.96
CA HIS A 257 -7.57 -2.91 -19.67
C HIS A 257 -7.37 -2.54 -21.14
N VAL A 258 -7.72 -3.47 -22.03
CA VAL A 258 -8.30 -3.10 -23.32
C VAL A 258 -9.79 -2.98 -23.02
N LEU A 259 -10.31 -1.75 -22.87
CA LEU A 259 -11.77 -1.55 -22.83
C LEU A 259 -12.33 -2.30 -24.04
N ARG A 260 -13.13 -3.35 -23.80
CA ARG A 260 -13.90 -3.95 -24.88
C ARG A 260 -14.75 -2.81 -25.42
N SER A 261 -14.52 -2.43 -26.68
CA SER A 261 -15.37 -1.45 -27.34
C SER A 261 -16.82 -1.89 -27.14
N PRO A 262 -17.74 -0.96 -26.85
CA PRO A 262 -19.15 -1.33 -26.73
C PRO A 262 -19.56 -2.10 -28.00
N PRO A 263 -20.37 -3.17 -27.88
CA PRO A 263 -20.84 -3.92 -29.03
C PRO A 263 -21.81 -3.03 -29.82
N GLY A 264 -21.27 -2.21 -30.74
CA GLY A 264 -22.06 -1.26 -31.52
C GLY A 264 -21.31 0.02 -31.87
N GLY A 265 -20.28 -0.07 -32.72
CA GLY A 265 -19.64 1.10 -33.35
C GLY A 265 -18.95 0.66 -34.64
N PRO A 266 -19.08 1.40 -35.75
CA PRO A 266 -19.07 0.83 -37.09
C PRO A 266 -17.68 0.35 -37.49
N ILE A 267 -17.65 -0.82 -38.15
CA ILE A 267 -16.50 -1.26 -38.93
C ILE A 267 -16.30 -0.21 -40.04
N ALA A 268 -15.39 0.72 -39.83
CA ALA A 268 -14.87 1.57 -40.89
C ALA A 268 -14.12 0.63 -41.86
N SER A 269 -14.83 0.25 -42.93
CA SER A 269 -14.20 -0.41 -44.07
C SER A 269 -13.12 0.52 -44.62
N PRO A 270 -11.88 0.05 -44.83
CA PRO A 270 -10.87 0.89 -45.45
C PRO A 270 -11.25 1.11 -46.93
N SER A 271 -11.74 2.30 -47.24
CA SER A 271 -11.82 2.80 -48.60
C SER A 271 -10.41 2.89 -49.17
N LEU A 272 -10.12 2.02 -50.13
CA LEU A 272 -8.92 2.06 -50.97
C LEU A 272 -8.87 3.41 -51.71
N LEU A 273 -7.86 4.22 -51.42
CA LEU A 273 -7.46 5.35 -52.24
C LEU A 273 -6.78 4.87 -53.55
N PRO A 274 -6.82 5.67 -54.62
CA PRO A 274 -6.47 5.24 -55.96
C PRO A 274 -4.95 5.23 -56.17
N ILE A 275 -4.43 4.19 -56.81
CA ILE A 275 -3.05 4.17 -57.30
C ILE A 275 -3.06 4.76 -58.71
N ALA A 276 -2.49 5.97 -58.84
CA ALA A 276 -2.01 6.51 -60.09
C ALA A 276 -0.51 6.19 -60.23
N SER A 277 -0.13 5.59 -61.37
CA SER A 277 1.19 5.55 -62.04
C SER A 277 1.16 4.33 -62.96
N GLY A 278 1.23 4.43 -64.28
CA GLY A 278 2.28 5.07 -65.07
C GLY A 278 3.13 3.96 -65.69
N GLY A 279 2.92 3.65 -66.97
CA GLY A 279 3.69 2.64 -67.71
C GLY A 279 3.24 2.46 -69.15
N GLN A 280 3.97 3.08 -70.08
CA GLN A 280 3.83 2.97 -71.53
C GLN A 280 4.04 1.53 -72.05
N VAL A 281 3.45 1.19 -73.20
CA VAL A 281 4.12 0.96 -74.50
C VAL A 281 3.23 0.08 -75.41
N GLY A 282 2.88 0.64 -76.58
CA GLY A 282 2.93 -0.09 -77.85
C GLY A 282 1.64 -0.71 -78.40
N ARG A 283 1.01 -0.04 -79.37
CA ARG A 283 0.96 -0.44 -80.80
C ARG A 283 -0.15 0.34 -81.56
N GLN A 284 0.27 1.09 -82.59
CA GLN A 284 -0.52 1.41 -83.81
C GLN A 284 -0.86 0.12 -84.59
N PRO A 285 -1.66 0.13 -85.70
CA PRO A 285 -2.33 1.22 -86.44
C PRO A 285 -3.87 0.97 -86.54
N THR A 286 -4.76 1.77 -87.16
CA THR A 286 -5.02 2.06 -88.59
C THR A 286 -6.27 2.98 -88.62
N VAL A 287 -6.25 4.16 -89.27
CA VAL A 287 -6.79 4.52 -90.63
C VAL A 287 -8.32 4.59 -90.77
N ALA A 288 -8.76 5.68 -91.46
CA ALA A 288 -10.07 6.02 -92.06
C ALA A 288 -11.15 6.51 -91.08
N GLU A 289 -11.84 7.64 -91.30
CA GLU A 289 -11.91 8.67 -92.35
C GLU A 289 -12.26 10.01 -91.67
#